data_AF-A0A963ITE8-F1
#
_entry.id   AF-A0A963ITE8-F1
#
_cell.length_a   1.000
_cell.length_b   1.000
_cell.length_c   1.000
_cell.angle_alpha   90.00
_cell.angle_beta   90.00
_cell.angle_gamma   90.00
#
_symmetry.space_group_name_H-M   'P 1'
#
loop_
_entity.id
_entity.type
_entity.pdbx_description
1 polymer ?
#
loop_
_entity_poly.entity_id
_entity_poly.type
_entity_poly.pdbx_seq_one_letter_code
_entity_poly.pdbx_strand_id
1 'polypeptide(L)'
;VQCFNVGTVYCAYRALAFGEPVISRIVTLTGNLERPRNWEVRLGTPLHELLALGKPKDDTDRYLMGGPMMGFALPGLDAPVVKATNCVIAASPAMFPPSPPEMPCIRCGACAEACPHELQPFELYWFARARNFGKTQEYHIFDCIECGCCSYVCPSHIPLVQYFRFAKSEIWSRERDKKAAEAAKARFELRNAREEREQAEKAARLAKAAAARAAEKKSRPSAAEPA
;
A
#
# COMPACT_ATOMS: atom_id res chain seq x y z
N VAL A 1 -9.01 -16.90 -14.02
CA VAL A 1 -7.72 -17.64 -14.00
C VAL A 1 -6.85 -16.99 -12.94
N GLN A 2 -6.26 -17.76 -12.02
CA GLN A 2 -5.31 -17.22 -11.02
C GLN A 2 -3.89 -17.44 -11.55
N CYS A 3 -3.08 -16.38 -11.60
CA CYS A 3 -1.71 -16.42 -12.07
C CYS A 3 -0.75 -16.30 -10.87
N PHE A 4 0.12 -17.28 -10.68
CA PHE A 4 1.08 -17.30 -9.59
C PHE A 4 2.50 -17.21 -10.13
N ASN A 5 3.33 -16.37 -9.49
CA ASN A 5 4.76 -16.36 -9.74
C ASN A 5 5.36 -17.73 -9.37
N VAL A 6 6.31 -18.22 -10.17
CA VAL A 6 6.97 -19.52 -9.94
C VAL A 6 7.62 -19.59 -8.55
N GLY A 7 8.22 -18.49 -8.09
CA GLY A 7 8.77 -18.41 -6.73
C GLY A 7 7.72 -18.55 -5.64
N THR A 8 6.48 -18.10 -5.87
CA THR A 8 5.36 -18.33 -4.95
C THR A 8 4.99 -19.80 -4.89
N VAL A 9 4.91 -20.48 -6.04
CA VAL A 9 4.61 -21.92 -6.11
C VAL A 9 5.70 -22.74 -5.42
N TYR A 10 6.98 -22.41 -5.66
CA TYR A 10 8.12 -23.02 -4.98
C TYR A 10 8.03 -22.88 -3.45
N CYS A 11 7.76 -21.66 -2.96
CA CYS A 11 7.60 -21.42 -1.52
C CYS A 11 6.42 -22.19 -0.92
N ALA A 12 5.29 -22.28 -1.65
CA ALA A 12 4.13 -23.03 -1.20
C ALA A 12 4.45 -24.53 -1.05
N TYR A 13 5.18 -25.10 -2.03
CA TYR A 13 5.67 -26.47 -1.93
C TYR A 13 6.59 -26.66 -0.71
N ARG A 14 7.55 -25.76 -0.49
CA ARG A 14 8.47 -25.84 0.66
C ARG A 14 7.71 -25.82 2.00
N ALA A 15 6.71 -24.95 2.12
CA ALA A 15 5.89 -24.85 3.32
C ALA A 15 5.06 -26.12 3.57
N LEU A 16 4.44 -26.69 2.54
CA LEU A 16 3.56 -27.85 2.70
C LEU A 16 4.33 -29.17 2.88
N ALA A 17 5.42 -29.36 2.13
CA ALA A 17 6.17 -30.61 2.14
C ALA A 17 7.19 -30.69 3.28
N PHE A 18 7.75 -29.55 3.72
CA PHE A 18 8.85 -29.50 4.69
C PHE A 18 8.54 -28.65 5.93
N GLY A 19 7.38 -27.99 6.00
CA GLY A 19 7.04 -27.09 7.13
C GLY A 19 7.88 -25.82 7.16
N GLU A 20 8.56 -25.47 6.06
CA GLU A 20 9.47 -24.33 6.02
C GLU A 20 8.75 -23.04 5.64
N PRO A 21 8.82 -21.98 6.49
CA PRO A 21 8.34 -20.68 6.10
C PRO A 21 9.26 -20.04 5.04
N VAL A 22 8.82 -18.92 4.45
CA VAL A 22 9.62 -18.19 3.47
C VAL A 22 10.81 -17.51 4.18
N ILE A 23 11.97 -18.16 4.16
CA ILE A 23 13.21 -17.69 4.80
C ILE A 23 14.26 -17.18 3.81
N SER A 24 14.16 -17.60 2.53
CA SER A 24 15.05 -17.23 1.45
C SER A 24 14.28 -16.92 0.18
N ARG A 25 14.94 -16.24 -0.75
CA ARG A 25 14.43 -16.00 -2.10
C ARG A 25 15.57 -16.03 -3.11
N ILE A 26 15.26 -16.50 -4.32
CA ILE A 26 16.15 -16.38 -5.46
C ILE A 26 16.08 -14.94 -5.98
N VAL A 27 17.22 -14.25 -5.96
CA VAL A 27 17.40 -12.87 -6.44
C VAL A 27 18.35 -12.87 -7.63
N THR A 28 17.91 -12.29 -8.75
CA THR A 28 18.78 -12.06 -9.90
C THR A 28 19.57 -10.77 -9.71
N LEU A 29 20.90 -10.85 -9.71
CA LEU A 29 21.79 -9.70 -9.82
C LEU A 29 22.28 -9.58 -11.27
N THR A 30 22.01 -8.45 -11.91
CA THR A 30 22.34 -8.24 -13.33
C THR A 30 22.67 -6.79 -13.64
N GLY A 31 22.92 -6.49 -14.92
CA GLY A 31 23.27 -5.17 -15.42
C GLY A 31 24.77 -4.94 -15.43
N ASN A 32 25.21 -3.79 -14.92
CA ASN A 32 26.60 -3.33 -14.94
C ASN A 32 27.45 -3.97 -13.83
N LEU A 33 27.54 -5.30 -13.86
CA LEU A 33 28.26 -6.13 -12.90
C LEU A 33 29.35 -6.94 -13.61
N GLU A 34 30.44 -7.28 -12.92
CA GLU A 34 31.39 -8.27 -13.43
C GLU A 34 30.85 -9.70 -13.36
N ARG A 35 29.99 -9.99 -12.36
CA ARG A 35 29.52 -11.35 -12.05
C ARG A 35 27.99 -11.45 -11.95
N PRO A 36 27.24 -11.17 -13.02
CA PRO A 36 25.78 -11.30 -13.02
C PRO A 36 25.37 -12.78 -12.86
N ARG A 37 24.46 -13.06 -11.93
CA ARG A 37 23.89 -14.41 -11.69
C ARG A 37 22.69 -14.36 -10.74
N ASN A 38 22.04 -15.51 -10.58
CA ASN A 38 21.01 -15.72 -9.57
C ASN A 38 21.64 -16.19 -8.26
N TRP A 39 21.19 -15.63 -7.14
CA TRP A 39 21.61 -15.98 -5.79
C TRP A 39 20.42 -16.39 -4.95
N GLU A 40 20.55 -17.43 -4.14
CA GLU A 40 19.60 -17.69 -3.06
C GLU A 40 20.03 -16.88 -1.84
N VAL A 41 19.19 -15.93 -1.42
CA VAL A 41 19.52 -14.96 -0.38
C VAL A 41 18.50 -15.03 0.73
N ARG A 42 18.94 -14.87 1.99
CA ARG A 42 18.04 -14.81 3.14
C ARG A 42 17.25 -13.50 3.12
N LEU A 43 15.99 -13.58 3.53
CA LEU A 43 15.22 -12.37 3.75
C LEU A 43 15.85 -11.58 4.90
N GLY A 44 16.00 -10.27 4.73
CA GLY A 44 16.67 -9.39 5.69
C GLY A 44 18.13 -9.07 5.35
N THR A 45 18.80 -9.81 4.45
CA THR A 45 20.17 -9.50 4.03
C THR A 45 20.25 -8.07 3.45
N PRO A 46 21.18 -7.22 3.90
CA PRO A 46 21.35 -5.88 3.34
C PRO A 46 21.71 -5.92 1.85
N LEU A 47 21.13 -5.01 1.06
CA LEU A 47 21.39 -4.99 -0.38
C LEU A 47 22.85 -4.69 -0.74
N HIS A 48 23.55 -3.87 0.05
CA HIS A 48 24.97 -3.60 -0.20
C HIS A 48 25.85 -4.87 -0.12
N GLU A 49 25.58 -5.77 0.84
CA GLU A 49 26.31 -7.05 0.95
C GLU A 49 26.03 -7.93 -0.27
N LEU A 50 24.77 -8.01 -0.68
CA LEU A 50 24.36 -8.78 -1.86
C LEU A 50 25.00 -8.22 -3.14
N LEU A 51 24.99 -6.90 -3.32
CA LEU A 51 25.54 -6.23 -4.49
C LEU A 51 27.06 -6.41 -4.60
N ALA A 52 27.78 -6.40 -3.49
CA ALA A 52 29.22 -6.65 -3.46
C ALA A 52 29.60 -8.01 -4.10
N LEU A 53 28.73 -9.03 -3.98
CA LEU A 53 28.94 -10.33 -4.62
C LEU A 53 28.91 -10.26 -6.16
N GLY A 54 28.13 -9.32 -6.70
CA GLY A 54 28.03 -9.07 -8.14
C GLY A 54 29.22 -8.31 -8.71
N LYS A 55 30.01 -7.64 -7.86
CA LYS A 55 31.10 -6.72 -8.23
C LYS A 55 30.63 -5.66 -9.25
N PRO A 56 29.95 -4.60 -8.79
CA PRO A 56 29.56 -3.49 -9.65
C PRO A 56 30.77 -2.85 -10.29
N LYS A 57 30.67 -2.48 -11.57
CA LYS A 57 31.74 -1.76 -12.26
C LYS A 57 31.74 -0.29 -11.85
N ASP A 58 32.87 0.38 -12.04
CA ASP A 58 33.10 1.76 -11.61
C ASP A 58 32.12 2.78 -12.22
N ASP A 59 31.60 2.52 -13.42
CA ASP A 59 30.62 3.38 -14.12
C ASP A 59 29.16 3.13 -13.70
N THR A 60 28.93 2.34 -12.64
CA THR A 60 27.60 2.11 -12.08
C THR A 60 27.11 3.34 -11.32
N ASP A 61 26.01 3.93 -11.73
CA ASP A 61 25.49 5.19 -11.17
C ASP A 61 24.27 5.00 -10.27
N ARG A 62 23.50 3.92 -10.45
CA ARG A 62 22.30 3.62 -9.66
C ARG A 62 21.94 2.14 -9.67
N TYR A 63 21.05 1.76 -8.75
CA TYR A 63 20.52 0.41 -8.65
C TYR A 63 19.00 0.40 -8.79
N LEU A 64 18.47 -0.50 -9.61
CA LEU A 64 17.05 -0.68 -9.81
C LEU A 64 16.59 -1.95 -9.12
N MET A 65 15.61 -1.87 -8.23
CA MET A 65 14.95 -3.05 -7.67
C MET A 65 13.77 -3.43 -8.57
N GLY A 66 13.79 -4.65 -9.10
CA GLY A 66 12.82 -5.17 -10.07
C GLY A 66 13.44 -5.40 -11.45
N GLY A 67 12.58 -5.51 -12.46
CA GLY A 67 13.00 -5.58 -13.87
C GLY A 67 13.20 -4.21 -14.51
N PRO A 68 13.70 -4.13 -15.76
CA PRO A 68 13.97 -2.86 -16.45
C PRO A 68 12.72 -2.00 -16.67
N MET A 69 11.53 -2.62 -16.78
CA MET A 69 10.26 -1.93 -17.02
C MET A 69 9.53 -1.59 -15.71
N MET A 70 9.48 -2.56 -14.80
CA MET A 70 8.71 -2.47 -13.54
C MET A 70 9.47 -1.86 -12.39
N GLY A 71 10.81 -1.92 -12.46
CA GLY A 71 11.67 -1.60 -11.35
C GLY A 71 11.65 -0.12 -11.00
N PHE A 72 12.15 0.17 -9.81
CA PHE A 72 12.34 1.53 -9.34
C PHE A 72 13.77 1.72 -8.86
N ALA A 73 14.28 2.94 -8.96
CA ALA A 73 15.58 3.29 -8.44
C ALA A 73 15.56 3.22 -6.92
N LEU A 74 16.52 2.50 -6.34
CA LEU A 74 16.70 2.43 -4.90
C LEU A 74 17.26 3.77 -4.39
N PRO A 75 16.65 4.37 -3.36
CA PRO A 75 17.16 5.61 -2.77
C PRO A 75 18.45 5.40 -1.97
N GLY A 76 18.73 4.15 -1.56
CA GLY A 76 19.91 3.76 -0.80
C GLY A 76 20.04 2.23 -0.74
N LEU A 77 21.20 1.74 -0.29
CA LEU A 77 21.54 0.31 -0.29
C LEU A 77 21.41 -0.38 1.08
N ASP A 78 20.94 0.36 2.09
CA ASP A 78 20.69 -0.18 3.43
C ASP A 78 19.36 -0.96 3.51
N ALA A 79 18.55 -0.87 2.47
CA ALA A 79 17.30 -1.61 2.41
C ALA A 79 17.58 -3.14 2.39
N PRO A 80 16.81 -3.93 3.14
CA PRO A 80 16.96 -5.38 3.15
C PRO A 80 16.39 -6.02 1.89
N VAL A 81 16.90 -7.19 1.56
CA VAL A 81 16.24 -8.13 0.64
C VAL A 81 14.92 -8.57 1.28
N VAL A 82 13.81 -8.30 0.59
CA VAL A 82 12.46 -8.66 1.03
C VAL A 82 11.83 -9.64 0.04
N LYS A 83 10.64 -10.17 0.38
CA LYS A 83 9.89 -11.10 -0.49
C LYS A 83 9.63 -10.55 -1.90
N ALA A 84 9.58 -9.22 -2.06
CA ALA A 84 9.39 -8.55 -3.34
C ALA A 84 10.68 -8.37 -4.15
N THR A 85 11.86 -8.59 -3.57
CA THR A 85 13.17 -8.43 -4.22
C THR A 85 13.46 -9.63 -5.13
N ASN A 86 12.98 -9.55 -6.37
CA ASN A 86 13.18 -10.61 -7.37
C ASN A 86 14.47 -10.42 -8.15
N CYS A 87 14.79 -9.17 -8.45
CA CYS A 87 15.89 -8.78 -9.31
C CYS A 87 16.42 -7.43 -8.81
N VAL A 88 17.73 -7.25 -8.90
CA VAL A 88 18.40 -5.97 -8.70
C VAL A 88 19.34 -5.75 -9.89
N ILE A 89 19.18 -4.61 -10.55
CA ILE A 89 19.96 -4.24 -11.73
C ILE A 89 20.91 -3.13 -11.33
N ALA A 90 22.21 -3.36 -11.47
CA ALA A 90 23.20 -2.28 -11.48
C ALA A 90 23.07 -1.55 -12.83
N ALA A 91 22.73 -0.27 -12.81
CA ALA A 91 22.57 0.53 -14.01
C ALA A 91 23.81 1.40 -14.25
N SER A 92 24.06 1.69 -15.52
CA SER A 92 25.00 2.73 -15.95
C SER A 92 24.33 3.62 -16.99
N PRO A 93 24.83 4.86 -17.21
CA PRO A 93 24.28 5.76 -18.23
C PRO A 93 24.27 5.17 -19.64
N ALA A 94 25.22 4.27 -19.95
CA ALA A 94 25.29 3.59 -21.24
C ALA A 94 24.16 2.56 -21.42
N MET A 95 23.78 1.86 -20.34
CA MET A 95 22.73 0.83 -20.38
C MET A 95 21.32 1.43 -20.22
N PHE A 96 21.20 2.42 -19.36
CA PHE A 96 19.96 3.13 -19.08
C PHE A 96 20.19 4.63 -19.26
N PRO A 97 20.16 5.13 -20.51
CA PRO A 97 20.29 6.55 -20.77
C PRO A 97 19.14 7.33 -20.10
N PRO A 98 19.36 8.60 -19.74
CA PRO A 98 18.29 9.44 -19.23
C PRO A 98 17.16 9.53 -20.27
N SER A 99 15.92 9.37 -19.80
CA SER A 99 14.75 9.54 -20.68
C SER A 99 14.72 10.94 -21.25
N PRO A 100 14.33 11.11 -22.52
CA PRO A 100 14.06 12.43 -23.08
C PRO A 100 13.00 13.18 -22.24
N PRO A 101 12.98 14.53 -22.30
CA PRO A 101 12.01 15.30 -21.55
C PRO A 101 10.57 14.94 -21.98
N GLU A 102 9.64 14.99 -21.02
CA GLU A 102 8.22 14.78 -21.28
C GLU A 102 7.71 15.82 -22.28
N MET A 103 7.15 15.36 -23.38
CA MET A 103 6.49 16.19 -24.38
C MET A 103 4.96 16.13 -24.22
N PRO A 104 4.20 17.12 -24.75
CA PRO A 104 2.74 17.06 -24.74
C PRO A 104 2.19 15.80 -25.41
N CYS A 105 1.11 15.26 -24.85
CA CYS A 105 0.43 14.09 -25.40
C CYS A 105 -0.19 14.41 -26.77
N ILE A 106 0.19 13.66 -27.81
CA ILE A 106 -0.35 13.79 -29.18
C ILE A 106 -1.57 12.90 -29.46
N ARG A 107 -2.10 12.21 -28.44
CA ARG A 107 -3.27 11.32 -28.54
C ARG A 107 -3.13 10.19 -29.59
N CYS A 108 -1.94 9.61 -29.73
CA CYS A 108 -1.65 8.60 -30.76
C CYS A 108 -2.27 7.20 -30.52
N GLY A 109 -2.84 6.92 -29.35
CA GLY A 109 -3.47 5.61 -29.07
C GLY A 109 -2.53 4.45 -28.70
N ALA A 110 -1.23 4.54 -29.02
CA ALA A 110 -0.24 3.46 -28.78
C ALA A 110 -0.24 2.90 -27.34
N CYS A 111 -0.51 3.74 -26.34
CA CYS A 111 -0.57 3.32 -24.95
C CYS A 111 -1.71 2.32 -24.65
N ALA A 112 -2.85 2.43 -25.36
CA ALA A 112 -3.98 1.53 -25.18
C ALA A 112 -3.71 0.17 -25.86
N GLU A 113 -3.16 0.20 -27.08
CA GLU A 113 -2.78 -1.01 -27.82
C GLU A 113 -1.74 -1.86 -27.08
N ALA A 114 -0.77 -1.21 -26.42
CA ALA A 114 0.27 -1.91 -25.66
C ALA A 114 -0.18 -2.37 -24.26
N CYS A 115 -1.42 -2.05 -23.83
CA CYS A 115 -1.87 -2.38 -22.48
C CYS A 115 -2.31 -3.84 -22.39
N PRO A 116 -1.64 -4.70 -21.59
CA PRO A 116 -2.00 -6.11 -21.47
C PRO A 116 -3.32 -6.34 -20.72
N HIS A 117 -3.89 -5.30 -20.11
CA HIS A 117 -5.17 -5.35 -19.39
C HIS A 117 -6.26 -4.56 -20.13
N GLU A 118 -6.00 -4.13 -21.38
CA GLU A 118 -6.97 -3.44 -22.23
C GLU A 118 -7.59 -2.19 -21.57
N LEU A 119 -6.83 -1.54 -20.69
CA LEU A 119 -7.24 -0.28 -20.07
C LEU A 119 -7.18 0.87 -21.08
N GLN A 120 -7.62 2.06 -20.64
CA GLN A 120 -7.45 3.31 -21.38
C GLN A 120 -6.42 4.22 -20.69
N PRO A 121 -5.10 3.97 -20.84
CA PRO A 121 -4.05 4.77 -20.18
C PRO A 121 -4.10 6.26 -20.50
N PHE A 122 -4.55 6.62 -21.70
CA PHE A 122 -4.70 8.02 -22.09
C PHE A 122 -5.69 8.78 -21.19
N GLU A 123 -6.90 8.24 -20.99
CA GLU A 123 -7.92 8.84 -20.12
C GLU A 123 -7.47 8.82 -18.65
N LEU A 124 -6.93 7.67 -18.22
CA LEU A 124 -6.37 7.52 -16.86
C LEU A 124 -5.29 8.55 -16.56
N TYR A 125 -4.44 8.89 -17.54
CA TYR A 125 -3.40 9.90 -17.37
C TYR A 125 -3.98 11.29 -17.14
N TRP A 126 -4.98 11.69 -17.93
CA TRP A 126 -5.61 13.00 -17.75
C TRP A 126 -6.34 13.10 -16.41
N PHE A 127 -7.05 12.06 -15.99
CA PHE A 127 -7.70 12.05 -14.68
C PHE A 127 -6.69 12.02 -13.52
N ALA A 128 -5.62 11.22 -13.62
CA ALA A 128 -4.56 11.18 -12.62
C ALA A 128 -3.84 12.53 -12.50
N ARG A 129 -3.47 13.14 -13.64
CA ARG A 129 -2.82 14.45 -13.69
C ARG A 129 -3.70 15.57 -13.14
N ALA A 130 -5.01 15.52 -13.40
CA ALA A 130 -5.98 16.45 -12.85
C ALA A 130 -6.38 16.15 -11.39
N ARG A 131 -5.81 15.11 -10.74
CA ARG A 131 -6.19 14.62 -9.40
C ARG A 131 -7.68 14.27 -9.28
N ASN A 132 -8.33 13.91 -10.37
CA ASN A 132 -9.71 13.47 -10.40
C ASN A 132 -9.79 11.97 -10.10
N PHE A 133 -9.63 11.62 -8.83
CA PHE A 133 -9.51 10.21 -8.44
C PHE A 133 -10.82 9.42 -8.57
N GLY A 134 -11.98 10.08 -8.47
CA GLY A 134 -13.28 9.43 -8.70
C GLY A 134 -13.35 8.84 -10.11
N LYS A 135 -13.01 9.64 -11.13
CA LYS A 135 -12.94 9.14 -12.50
C LYS A 135 -11.84 8.10 -12.71
N THR A 136 -10.67 8.22 -12.07
CA THR A 136 -9.65 7.16 -12.21
C THR A 136 -10.15 5.81 -11.68
N GLN A 137 -10.98 5.82 -10.63
CA GLN A 137 -11.58 4.59 -10.10
C GLN A 137 -12.66 4.03 -11.03
N GLU A 138 -13.50 4.90 -11.61
CA GLU A 138 -14.48 4.52 -12.64
C GLU A 138 -13.79 3.87 -13.87
N TYR A 139 -12.58 4.31 -14.20
CA TYR A 139 -11.75 3.76 -15.27
C TYR A 139 -10.84 2.61 -14.80
N HIS A 140 -11.16 1.98 -13.68
CA HIS A 140 -10.51 0.76 -13.20
C HIS A 140 -8.99 0.88 -13.02
N ILE A 141 -8.50 2.02 -12.50
CA ILE A 141 -7.05 2.23 -12.26
C ILE A 141 -6.39 1.12 -11.42
N PHE A 142 -7.15 0.42 -10.57
CA PHE A 142 -6.64 -0.67 -9.75
C PHE A 142 -6.32 -1.95 -10.51
N ASP A 143 -6.86 -2.12 -11.73
CA ASP A 143 -6.53 -3.24 -12.61
C ASP A 143 -5.19 -3.02 -13.33
N CYS A 144 -4.66 -1.79 -13.32
CA CYS A 144 -3.34 -1.50 -13.85
C CYS A 144 -2.29 -2.25 -13.04
N ILE A 145 -1.57 -3.21 -13.62
CA ILE A 145 -0.46 -3.91 -12.95
C ILE A 145 0.87 -3.14 -12.96
N GLU A 146 0.84 -1.87 -13.37
CA GLU A 146 2.01 -0.97 -13.44
C GLU A 146 3.12 -1.46 -14.39
N CYS A 147 2.78 -2.29 -15.39
CA CYS A 147 3.68 -2.99 -16.33
C CYS A 147 4.76 -2.12 -17.03
N GLY A 148 4.54 -0.81 -17.17
CA GLY A 148 5.46 0.09 -17.89
C GLY A 148 5.27 0.12 -19.41
N CYS A 149 4.52 -0.81 -19.99
CA CYS A 149 4.37 -0.92 -21.45
C CYS A 149 3.87 0.38 -22.09
N CYS A 150 2.86 1.01 -21.49
CA CYS A 150 2.29 2.26 -21.98
C CYS A 150 3.28 3.44 -21.95
N SER A 151 4.13 3.52 -20.92
CA SER A 151 5.17 4.55 -20.82
C SER A 151 6.29 4.33 -21.84
N TYR A 152 6.66 3.07 -22.08
CA TYR A 152 7.73 2.70 -23.00
C TYR A 152 7.38 3.00 -24.46
N VAL A 153 6.14 2.69 -24.89
CA VAL A 153 5.71 2.94 -26.28
C VAL A 153 5.30 4.39 -26.54
N CYS A 154 5.30 5.25 -25.52
CA CYS A 154 4.81 6.63 -25.65
C CYS A 154 5.82 7.48 -26.47
N PRO A 155 5.44 8.00 -27.65
CA PRO A 155 6.33 8.86 -28.44
C PRO A 155 6.59 10.21 -27.78
N SER A 156 5.71 10.62 -26.86
CA SER A 156 5.88 11.84 -26.06
C SER A 156 6.69 11.63 -24.78
N HIS A 157 7.23 10.42 -24.55
CA HIS A 157 8.00 10.06 -23.35
C HIS A 157 7.28 10.36 -22.02
N ILE A 158 5.95 10.29 -22.00
CA ILE A 158 5.15 10.55 -20.80
C ILE A 158 5.31 9.37 -19.82
N PRO A 159 5.73 9.61 -18.56
CA PRO A 159 5.89 8.56 -17.55
C PRO A 159 4.54 8.12 -16.96
N LEU A 160 3.62 7.65 -17.80
CA LEU A 160 2.25 7.22 -17.45
C LEU A 160 2.16 6.39 -16.17
N VAL A 161 3.03 5.39 -16.01
CA VAL A 161 3.02 4.52 -14.81
C VAL A 161 3.31 5.29 -13.52
N GLN A 162 4.12 6.35 -13.55
CA GLN A 162 4.38 7.16 -12.36
C GLN A 162 3.12 7.94 -11.94
N TYR A 163 2.36 8.47 -12.90
CA TYR A 163 1.07 9.10 -12.63
C TYR A 163 0.05 8.09 -12.05
N PHE A 164 0.05 6.86 -12.53
CA PHE A 164 -0.83 5.80 -12.03
C PHE A 164 -0.46 5.36 -10.61
N ARG A 165 0.83 5.18 -10.33
CA ARG A 165 1.35 4.91 -8.97
C ARG A 165 0.98 6.01 -7.99
N PHE A 166 1.14 7.26 -8.42
CA PHE A 166 0.72 8.43 -7.66
C PHE A 166 -0.79 8.39 -7.36
N ALA A 167 -1.62 8.20 -8.38
CA ALA A 167 -3.08 8.16 -8.22
C ALA A 167 -3.54 7.04 -7.26
N LYS A 168 -3.01 5.82 -7.39
CA LYS A 168 -3.33 4.72 -6.49
C LYS A 168 -2.91 5.00 -5.04
N SER A 169 -1.71 5.55 -4.86
CA SER A 169 -1.19 5.88 -3.53
C SER A 169 -2.05 6.92 -2.83
N GLU A 170 -2.48 7.95 -3.56
CA GLU A 170 -3.40 8.99 -3.08
C GLU A 170 -4.77 8.42 -2.72
N ILE A 171 -5.35 7.55 -3.57
CA ILE A 171 -6.63 6.90 -3.29
C ILE A 171 -6.54 6.07 -2.01
N TRP A 172 -5.50 5.25 -1.85
CA TRP A 172 -5.30 4.47 -0.63
C TRP A 172 -5.07 5.35 0.59
N SER A 173 -4.37 6.47 0.46
CA SER A 173 -4.22 7.41 1.58
C SER A 173 -5.57 7.95 2.03
N ARG A 174 -6.39 8.44 1.09
CA ARG A 174 -7.74 8.93 1.39
C ARG A 174 -8.64 7.87 2.01
N GLU A 175 -8.53 6.62 1.54
CA GLU A 175 -9.30 5.52 2.10
C GLU A 175 -8.86 5.16 3.52
N ARG A 176 -7.55 5.20 3.81
CA ARG A 176 -7.03 5.03 5.18
C ARG A 176 -7.53 6.15 6.09
N ASP A 177 -7.49 7.39 5.65
CA ASP A 177 -7.95 8.54 6.42
C ASP A 177 -9.46 8.46 6.71
N LYS A 178 -10.24 8.06 5.70
CA LYS A 178 -11.68 7.81 5.84
C LYS A 178 -11.97 6.71 6.86
N LYS A 179 -11.29 5.56 6.77
CA LYS A 179 -11.43 4.46 7.74
C LYS A 179 -11.03 4.87 9.15
N ALA A 180 -9.96 5.67 9.29
CA ALA A 180 -9.53 6.20 10.58
C ALA A 180 -10.57 7.14 11.19
N ALA A 181 -11.17 8.01 10.39
CA ALA A 181 -12.25 8.91 10.80
C ALA A 181 -13.53 8.16 11.20
N GLU A 182 -13.94 7.16 10.41
CA GLU A 182 -15.08 6.29 10.73
C GLU A 182 -14.85 5.53 12.04
N ALA A 183 -13.65 4.96 12.23
CA ALA A 183 -13.29 4.29 13.47
C ALA A 183 -13.27 5.26 14.67
N ALA A 184 -12.82 6.50 14.48
CA ALA A 184 -12.87 7.53 15.53
C ALA A 184 -14.30 7.90 15.91
N LYS A 185 -15.18 8.08 14.91
CA LYS A 185 -16.61 8.35 15.11
C LYS A 185 -17.29 7.22 15.88
N ALA A 186 -17.06 5.96 15.47
CA ALA A 186 -17.60 4.80 16.16
C ALA A 186 -17.12 4.72 17.63
N ARG A 187 -15.85 5.02 17.91
CA ARG A 187 -15.34 5.09 19.30
C ARG A 187 -16.02 6.19 20.11
N PHE A 188 -16.27 7.35 19.52
CA PHE A 188 -16.95 8.47 20.17
C PHE A 188 -18.42 8.13 20.50
N GLU A 189 -19.15 7.55 19.55
CA GLU A 189 -20.54 7.12 19.74
C GLU A 189 -20.67 6.05 20.83
N LEU A 190 -19.76 5.06 20.85
CA LEU A 190 -19.70 4.05 21.91
C LEU A 190 -19.44 4.64 23.29
N ARG A 191 -18.57 5.66 23.37
CA ARG A 191 -18.30 6.37 24.62
C ARG A 191 -19.53 7.12 25.12
N ASN A 192 -20.20 7.88 24.26
CA ASN A 192 -21.40 8.64 24.63
C ASN A 192 -22.52 7.71 25.08
N ALA A 193 -22.76 6.60 24.36
CA ALA A 193 -23.74 5.60 24.75
C ALA A 193 -23.44 4.98 26.13
N ARG A 194 -22.15 4.79 26.48
CA ARG A 194 -21.76 4.33 27.82
C ARG A 194 -22.06 5.40 28.88
N GLU A 195 -21.69 6.65 28.63
CA GLU A 195 -21.93 7.76 29.55
C GLU A 195 -23.43 7.99 29.79
N GLU A 196 -24.26 7.90 28.75
CA GLU A 196 -25.73 7.99 28.84
C GLU A 196 -26.32 6.85 29.68
N ARG A 197 -25.86 5.59 29.48
CA ARG A 197 -26.29 4.45 30.30
C ARG A 197 -25.92 4.66 31.78
N GLU A 198 -24.69 5.06 32.06
CA GLU A 198 -24.24 5.33 33.44
C GLU A 198 -25.04 6.47 34.09
N GLN A 199 -25.36 7.53 33.34
CA GLN A 199 -26.19 8.64 33.83
C GLN A 199 -27.63 8.18 34.09
N ALA A 200 -28.23 7.39 33.20
CA ALA A 200 -29.56 6.84 33.37
C ALA A 200 -29.64 5.89 34.58
N GLU A 201 -28.64 5.02 34.77
CA GLU A 201 -28.53 4.14 35.93
C GLU A 201 -28.38 4.94 37.24
N LYS A 202 -27.51 5.96 37.25
CA LYS A 202 -27.33 6.87 38.41
C LYS A 202 -28.63 7.62 38.73
N ALA A 203 -29.32 8.16 37.71
CA ALA A 203 -30.59 8.86 37.86
C ALA A 203 -31.69 7.92 38.39
N ALA A 204 -31.79 6.69 37.87
CA ALA A 204 -32.73 5.68 38.34
C ALA A 204 -32.46 5.27 39.80
N ARG A 205 -31.19 5.12 40.19
CA ARG A 205 -30.79 4.82 41.57
C ARG A 205 -31.18 5.95 42.53
N LEU A 206 -30.93 7.21 42.15
CA LEU A 206 -31.31 8.39 42.93
C LEU A 206 -32.84 8.52 43.04
N ALA A 207 -33.58 8.29 41.95
CA ALA A 207 -35.05 8.31 41.95
C ALA A 207 -35.63 7.22 42.87
N LYS A 208 -35.10 5.99 42.81
CA LYS A 208 -35.50 4.91 43.74
C LYS A 208 -35.21 5.26 45.20
N ALA A 209 -34.03 5.82 45.48
CA ALA A 209 -33.66 6.25 46.84
C ALA A 209 -34.55 7.40 47.35
N ALA A 210 -34.90 8.36 46.50
CA ALA A 210 -35.81 9.45 46.85
C ALA A 210 -37.24 8.94 47.10
N ALA A 211 -37.74 8.02 46.27
CA ALA A 211 -39.04 7.39 46.45
C ALA A 211 -39.11 6.56 47.76
N ALA A 212 -38.05 5.82 48.10
CA ALA A 212 -37.96 5.08 49.36
C ALA A 212 -37.98 6.03 50.58
N ARG A 213 -37.21 7.12 50.54
CA ARG A 213 -37.23 8.15 51.60
C ARG A 213 -38.58 8.85 51.74
N ALA A 214 -39.29 9.09 50.64
CA ALA A 214 -40.63 9.67 50.66
C ALA A 214 -41.68 8.70 51.22
N ALA A 215 -41.54 7.39 50.94
CA ALA A 215 -42.39 6.35 51.50
C ALA A 215 -42.19 6.20 53.02
N GLU A 216 -40.94 6.18 53.51
CA GLU A 216 -40.64 6.20 54.96
C GLU A 216 -41.23 7.42 55.67
N LYS A 217 -41.22 8.59 55.01
CA LYS A 217 -41.77 9.83 55.57
C LYS A 217 -43.30 9.81 55.62
N LYS A 218 -43.98 9.08 54.72
CA LYS A 218 -45.43 8.85 54.73
C LYS A 218 -45.86 7.77 55.72
N SER A 219 -45.00 6.81 56.06
CA SER A 219 -45.31 5.74 57.01
C SER A 219 -45.04 6.10 58.47
N ARG A 220 -44.59 7.34 58.77
CA ARG A 220 -44.40 7.81 60.16
C ARG A 220 -45.70 8.50 60.64
N PRO A 221 -46.48 7.90 61.56
CA PRO A 221 -47.72 8.52 62.04
C PRO A 221 -47.39 9.79 62.83
N SER A 222 -48.22 10.82 62.66
CA SER A 222 -48.27 12.00 63.51
C SER A 222 -48.56 11.58 64.95
N ALA A 223 -47.52 11.49 65.79
CA ALA A 223 -47.70 11.41 67.23
C ALA A 223 -48.23 12.78 67.71
N ALA A 224 -49.47 12.75 68.19
CA ALA A 224 -50.20 13.87 68.75
C ALA A 224 -49.56 14.39 70.05
N GLU A 225 -49.61 15.72 70.22
CA GLU A 225 -49.57 16.39 71.54
C GLU A 225 -50.73 15.90 72.42
N PRO A 226 -50.49 15.70 73.73
CA PRO A 226 -50.84 16.72 74.73
C PRO A 226 -49.78 16.81 75.86
N ALA A 227 -49.70 17.79 76.77
CA ALA A 227 -50.48 18.96 77.15
C ALA A 227 -49.51 20.04 77.70
#